data_AF-A0A8T4MGH1-F1
#
_entry.id   AF-A0A8T4MGH1-F1
#
_cell.length_a   1.000
_cell.length_b   1.000
_cell.length_c   1.000
_cell.angle_alpha   90.00
_cell.angle_beta   90.00
_cell.angle_gamma   90.00
#
_symmetry.space_group_name_H-M   'P 1'
#
loop_
_entity.id
_entity.type
_entity.pdbx_description
1 polymer ?
#
loop_
_entity_poly.entity_id
_entity_poly.type
_entity_poly.pdbx_seq_one_letter_code
_entity_poly.pdbx_strand_id
1 'polypeptide(L)'
;MNRKGEFLVENIVFIVLNILYLVILILFLLKQGSGAIILEDAYSKNIALLIDSAKPTMTIHLNLQDLKAVSDKNGIPFSDVLKINGNYAIIKLSEKGGMKYHFFNYINVTAYPDKDPKYEGFYIMTFSKIK
;
A
#
# COMPACT_ATOMS: atom_id res chain seq x y z
N MET A 1 -4.47 32.57 -50.73
CA MET A 1 -5.20 32.55 -49.45
C MET A 1 -5.72 31.15 -49.20
N ASN A 2 -4.88 30.27 -48.65
CA ASN A 2 -5.17 28.83 -48.47
C ASN A 2 -5.76 28.53 -47.09
N ARG A 3 -6.92 29.12 -46.77
CA ARG A 3 -7.56 28.98 -45.44
C ARG A 3 -8.16 27.58 -45.16
N LYS A 4 -8.28 26.72 -46.18
CA LYS A 4 -8.82 25.35 -46.03
C LYS A 4 -7.78 24.34 -45.51
N GLY A 5 -6.49 24.57 -45.75
CA GLY A 5 -5.42 23.68 -45.27
C GLY A 5 -5.12 23.88 -43.79
N GLU A 6 -5.11 25.14 -43.32
CA GLU A 6 -4.94 25.50 -41.91
C GLU A 6 -6.02 24.85 -41.02
N PHE A 7 -7.29 24.91 -41.45
CA PHE A 7 -8.42 24.32 -40.72
C PHE A 7 -8.34 22.79 -40.60
N LEU A 8 -7.76 22.11 -41.59
CA LEU A 8 -7.58 20.65 -41.55
C LEU A 8 -6.39 20.27 -40.66
N VAL A 9 -5.28 21.01 -40.74
CA VAL A 9 -4.10 20.76 -39.92
C VAL A 9 -4.40 21.01 -38.43
N GLU A 10 -5.11 22.09 -38.10
CA GLU A 10 -5.50 22.40 -36.72
C GLU A 10 -6.35 21.29 -36.09
N ASN A 11 -7.36 20.80 -36.82
CA ASN A 11 -8.22 19.72 -36.36
C ASN A 11 -7.45 18.40 -36.20
N ILE A 12 -6.55 18.07 -37.12
CA ILE A 12 -5.72 16.86 -37.03
C ILE A 12 -4.81 16.95 -35.80
N VAL A 13 -4.15 18.09 -35.57
CA VAL A 13 -3.28 18.31 -34.40
C VAL A 13 -4.09 18.18 -33.10
N PHE A 14 -5.29 18.76 -33.04
CA PHE A 14 -6.17 18.65 -31.88
C PHE A 14 -6.57 17.20 -31.58
N ILE A 15 -6.92 16.41 -32.60
CA ILE A 15 -7.27 15.00 -32.45
C ILE A 15 -6.07 14.20 -31.96
N VAL A 16 -4.89 14.40 -32.55
CA VAL A 16 -3.67 13.68 -32.15
C VAL A 16 -3.30 13.98 -30.70
N LEU A 17 -3.36 15.25 -30.28
CA LEU A 17 -3.10 15.66 -28.90
C LEU A 17 -4.08 15.03 -27.91
N ASN A 18 -5.38 14.97 -28.25
CA ASN A 18 -6.37 14.34 -27.39
C ASN A 18 -6.19 12.82 -27.28
N ILE A 19 -5.86 12.15 -28.38
CA ILE A 19 -5.55 10.71 -28.36
C ILE A 19 -4.31 10.46 -27.49
N LEU A 20 -3.25 11.24 -27.68
CA LEU A 20 -2.03 11.14 -26.88
C LEU A 20 -2.34 11.36 -25.39
N TYR A 21 -3.13 12.38 -25.07
CA TYR A 21 -3.58 12.67 -23.72
C TYR A 21 -4.34 11.48 -23.11
N LEU A 22 -5.32 10.91 -23.82
CA LEU A 22 -6.08 9.75 -23.37
C LEU A 22 -5.19 8.52 -23.14
N VAL A 23 -4.22 8.27 -24.02
CA VAL A 23 -3.26 7.16 -23.85
C VAL A 23 -2.41 7.36 -22.60
N ILE A 24 -1.88 8.57 -22.36
CA ILE A 24 -1.11 8.87 -21.16
C ILE A 24 -1.98 8.71 -19.91
N LEU A 25 -3.24 9.15 -19.94
CA LEU A 25 -4.20 8.99 -18.86
C LEU A 25 -4.44 7.51 -18.54
N ILE A 26 -4.66 6.67 -19.57
CA ILE A 26 -4.85 5.23 -19.40
C ILE A 26 -3.59 4.59 -18.82
N LEU A 27 -2.40 4.89 -19.35
CA LEU A 27 -1.13 4.38 -18.82
C LEU A 27 -0.89 4.81 -17.37
N PHE A 28 -1.26 6.05 -17.03
CA PHE A 28 -1.17 6.57 -15.67
C PHE A 28 -2.13 5.84 -14.73
N LEU A 29 -3.38 5.62 -15.12
CA LEU A 29 -4.35 4.85 -14.33
C LEU A 29 -3.93 3.40 -14.16
N LEU A 30 -3.33 2.78 -15.17
CA LEU A 30 -2.77 1.43 -15.06
C LEU A 30 -1.56 1.38 -14.12
N LYS A 31 -0.73 2.44 -14.08
CA LYS A 31 0.36 2.57 -13.10
C LYS A 31 -0.12 2.89 -11.69
N GLN A 32 -1.09 3.79 -11.53
CA GLN A 32 -1.66 4.19 -10.23
C GLN A 32 -2.63 3.13 -9.68
N GLY A 33 -3.12 2.23 -10.54
CA GLY A 33 -3.88 1.04 -10.20
C GLY A 33 -3.17 0.08 -9.25
N SER A 34 -1.87 0.28 -8.98
CA SER A 34 -1.23 -0.28 -7.79
C SER A 34 -1.52 0.57 -6.55
N GLY A 35 -2.79 0.87 -6.25
CA GLY A 35 -3.19 1.50 -4.98
C GLY A 35 -2.59 0.79 -3.76
N ALA A 36 -2.25 -0.49 -3.93
CA ALA A 36 -1.32 -1.25 -3.11
C ALA A 36 -0.10 -0.46 -2.61
N ILE A 37 0.67 0.24 -3.45
CA ILE A 37 1.88 0.97 -3.04
C ILE A 37 1.53 2.14 -2.09
N ILE A 38 0.45 2.86 -2.38
CA ILE A 38 0.00 3.98 -1.53
C ILE A 38 -0.46 3.43 -0.17
N LEU A 39 -1.19 2.31 -0.18
CA LEU A 39 -1.63 1.64 1.05
C LEU A 39 -0.44 1.07 1.83
N GLU A 40 0.52 0.42 1.17
CA GLU A 40 1.75 -0.08 1.78
C GLU A 40 2.51 1.06 2.50
N ASP A 41 2.67 2.21 1.86
CA ASP A 41 3.35 3.38 2.45
C ASP A 41 2.57 3.94 3.65
N ALA A 42 1.26 4.18 3.50
CA ALA A 42 0.43 4.73 4.56
C ALA A 42 0.35 3.81 5.79
N TYR A 43 0.10 2.51 5.56
CA TYR A 43 -0.02 1.54 6.66
C TYR A 43 1.33 1.25 7.32
N SER A 44 2.44 1.16 6.57
CA SER A 44 3.76 0.96 7.18
C SER A 44 4.14 2.10 8.13
N LYS A 45 3.85 3.36 7.74
CA LYS A 45 4.02 4.54 8.60
C LYS A 45 3.13 4.51 9.84
N ASN A 46 1.83 4.29 9.66
CA ASN A 46 0.88 4.28 10.78
C ASN A 46 1.22 3.18 11.79
N ILE A 47 1.61 1.99 11.32
CA ILE A 47 1.99 0.87 12.18
C ILE A 47 3.32 1.18 12.90
N ALA A 48 4.30 1.76 12.22
CA ALA A 48 5.54 2.18 12.86
C ALA A 48 5.29 3.22 13.97
N LEU A 49 4.45 4.22 13.73
CA LEU A 49 4.06 5.23 14.74
C LEU A 49 3.29 4.61 15.91
N LEU A 50 2.45 3.62 15.63
CA LEU A 50 1.72 2.87 16.64
C LEU A 50 2.69 2.05 17.50
N ILE A 51 3.69 1.39 16.89
CA ILE A 51 4.77 0.71 17.61
C ILE A 51 5.56 1.71 18.45
N ASP A 52 5.85 2.90 17.91
CA ASP A 52 6.58 3.95 18.62
C ASP A 52 5.86 4.44 19.89
N SER A 53 4.53 4.41 19.86
CA SER A 53 3.69 4.81 20.98
C SER A 53 3.39 3.66 21.95
N ALA A 54 3.72 2.41 21.59
CA ALA A 54 3.35 1.24 22.34
C ALA A 54 4.22 1.04 23.60
N LYS A 55 3.59 0.51 24.66
CA LYS A 55 4.27 0.16 25.92
C LYS A 55 4.54 -1.35 25.97
N PRO A 56 5.58 -1.79 26.69
CA PRO A 56 5.78 -3.22 26.95
C PRO A 56 4.53 -3.84 27.60
N THR A 57 4.27 -5.12 27.31
CA THR A 57 3.11 -5.91 27.75
C THR A 57 1.77 -5.54 27.13
N MET A 58 1.75 -4.56 26.21
CA MET A 58 0.56 -4.23 25.43
C MET A 58 0.27 -5.33 24.40
N THR A 59 -1.02 -5.53 24.11
CA THR A 59 -1.50 -6.31 22.96
C THR A 59 -2.46 -5.43 22.17
N ILE A 60 -2.28 -5.36 20.85
CA ILE A 60 -3.10 -4.54 19.97
C ILE A 60 -3.73 -5.44 18.91
N HIS A 61 -5.05 -5.34 18.79
CA HIS A 61 -5.82 -5.97 17.72
C HIS A 61 -5.99 -4.94 16.61
N LEU A 62 -5.26 -5.12 15.53
CA LEU A 62 -5.21 -4.19 14.41
C LEU A 62 -6.11 -4.68 13.30
N ASN A 63 -7.14 -3.90 12.97
CA ASN A 63 -7.97 -4.17 11.81
C ASN A 63 -7.21 -3.78 10.53
N LEU A 64 -6.94 -4.76 9.67
CA LEU A 64 -6.30 -4.61 8.37
C LEU A 64 -7.18 -5.17 7.23
N GLN A 65 -8.51 -5.11 7.39
CA GLN A 65 -9.48 -5.64 6.41
C GLN A 65 -9.27 -5.04 5.01
N ASP A 66 -8.98 -3.75 4.93
CA ASP A 66 -8.72 -3.06 3.67
C ASP A 66 -7.49 -3.64 2.96
N LEU A 67 -6.43 -3.93 3.73
CA LEU A 67 -5.23 -4.57 3.20
C LEU A 67 -5.50 -6.00 2.77
N LYS A 68 -6.34 -6.73 3.51
CA LYS A 68 -6.75 -8.10 3.17
C LYS A 68 -7.39 -8.14 1.79
N ALA A 69 -8.38 -7.27 1.54
CA ALA A 69 -9.08 -7.21 0.27
C ALA A 69 -8.14 -6.97 -0.93
N VAL A 70 -7.12 -6.12 -0.73
CA VAL A 70 -6.11 -5.85 -1.76
C VAL A 70 -5.12 -7.00 -1.90
N SER A 71 -4.70 -7.64 -0.80
CA SER A 71 -3.80 -8.79 -0.82
C SER A 71 -4.43 -10.00 -1.50
N ASP A 72 -5.73 -10.27 -1.26
CA ASP A 72 -6.49 -11.35 -1.88
C ASP A 72 -6.59 -11.15 -3.40
N LYS A 73 -6.86 -9.91 -3.84
CA LYS A 73 -6.89 -9.55 -5.26
C LYS A 73 -5.53 -9.75 -5.95
N ASN A 74 -4.44 -9.54 -5.22
CA ASN A 74 -3.08 -9.61 -5.74
C ASN A 74 -2.42 -10.99 -5.49
N GLY A 75 -3.14 -11.96 -4.93
CA GLY A 75 -2.63 -13.30 -4.65
C GLY A 75 -1.54 -13.35 -3.57
N ILE A 76 -1.46 -12.33 -2.71
CA ILE A 76 -0.50 -12.26 -1.60
C ILE A 76 -1.13 -12.89 -0.35
N PRO A 77 -0.51 -13.90 0.29
CA PRO A 77 -1.04 -14.48 1.51
C PRO A 77 -1.20 -13.42 2.60
N PHE A 78 -2.34 -13.40 3.29
CA PHE A 78 -2.59 -12.40 4.34
C PHE A 78 -1.54 -12.45 5.44
N SER A 79 -0.94 -13.61 5.74
CA SER A 79 0.17 -13.78 6.69
C SER A 79 1.48 -13.08 6.30
N ASP A 80 1.62 -12.72 5.02
CA ASP A 80 2.78 -12.00 4.51
C ASP A 80 2.57 -10.48 4.41
N VAL A 81 1.34 -10.01 4.67
CA VAL A 81 0.95 -8.61 4.51
C VAL A 81 1.68 -7.70 5.48
N LEU A 82 1.78 -8.06 6.76
CA LEU A 82 2.52 -7.30 7.76
C LEU A 82 3.65 -8.14 8.33
N LYS A 83 4.88 -7.63 8.22
CA LYS A 83 6.07 -8.20 8.86
C LYS A 83 6.77 -7.16 9.69
N ILE A 84 7.18 -7.55 10.89
CA ILE A 84 8.10 -6.77 11.72
C ILE A 84 9.47 -7.42 11.64
N ASN A 85 10.48 -6.68 11.20
CA ASN A 85 11.85 -7.18 11.14
C ASN A 85 12.81 -6.11 11.68
N GLY A 86 13.46 -6.42 12.80
CA GLY A 86 14.23 -5.44 13.58
C GLY A 86 13.35 -4.24 13.93
N ASN A 87 13.80 -3.05 13.53
CA ASN A 87 13.11 -1.79 13.77
C ASN A 87 12.27 -1.31 12.57
N TYR A 88 11.82 -2.23 11.71
CA TYR A 88 11.02 -1.89 10.53
C TYR A 88 9.66 -2.57 10.56
N ALA A 89 8.62 -1.76 10.33
CA ALA A 89 7.29 -2.23 9.95
C ALA A 89 7.22 -2.32 8.43
N ILE A 90 6.93 -3.51 7.91
CA ILE A 90 6.95 -3.81 6.48
C ILE A 90 5.55 -4.23 6.05
N ILE A 91 4.98 -3.52 5.07
CA ILE A 91 3.71 -3.88 4.44
C ILE A 91 3.95 -4.33 3.01
N LYS A 92 3.40 -5.50 2.65
CA LYS A 92 3.50 -6.09 1.31
C LYS A 92 2.13 -6.48 0.78
N LEU A 93 1.73 -5.85 -0.31
CA LEU A 93 0.47 -6.10 -1.03
C LEU A 93 0.71 -6.48 -2.49
N SER A 94 1.95 -6.49 -2.97
CA SER A 94 2.30 -6.90 -4.33
C SER A 94 3.56 -7.76 -4.39
N GLU A 95 3.78 -8.45 -5.50
CA GLU A 95 5.01 -9.22 -5.72
C GLU A 95 6.23 -8.32 -5.97
N LYS A 96 6.01 -7.08 -6.43
CA LYS A 96 7.07 -6.15 -6.84
C LYS A 96 7.82 -5.51 -5.69
N GLY A 97 7.43 -5.79 -4.45
CA GLY A 97 8.06 -5.27 -3.25
C GLY A 97 7.02 -4.94 -2.17
N GLY A 98 7.50 -4.38 -1.07
CA GLY A 98 6.66 -3.83 -0.01
C GLY A 98 7.32 -2.59 0.58
N MET A 99 6.52 -1.69 1.13
CA MET A 99 7.02 -0.50 1.79
C MET A 99 7.45 -0.83 3.22
N LYS A 100 8.57 -0.25 3.64
CA LYS A 100 9.11 -0.40 4.99
C LYS A 100 9.26 0.97 5.64
N TYR A 101 8.90 1.05 6.91
CA TYR A 101 9.08 2.26 7.70
C TYR A 101 9.77 1.93 9.01
N HIS A 102 10.73 2.78 9.39
CA HIS A 102 11.52 2.59 10.61
C HIS A 102 10.74 3.11 11.83
N PHE A 103 10.77 2.35 12.92
CA PHE A 103 10.30 2.78 14.24
C PHE A 103 11.48 2.84 15.23
N PHE A 104 11.41 3.74 16.20
CA PHE A 104 12.49 4.05 17.14
C PHE A 104 12.35 3.35 18.49
N ASN A 105 11.19 2.77 18.78
CA ASN A 105 10.94 2.11 20.06
C ASN A 105 11.74 0.81 20.22
N TYR A 106 12.51 0.73 21.31
CA TYR A 106 13.36 -0.41 21.65
C TYR A 106 12.56 -1.45 22.44
N ILE A 107 11.56 -2.04 21.79
CA ILE A 107 10.77 -3.15 22.32
C ILE A 107 10.66 -4.27 21.29
N ASN A 108 10.54 -5.50 21.76
CA ASN A 108 10.37 -6.65 20.89
C ASN A 108 8.89 -6.77 20.48
N VAL A 109 8.63 -6.66 19.18
CA VAL A 109 7.28 -6.66 18.59
C VAL A 109 7.09 -7.91 17.76
N THR A 110 5.99 -8.62 18.00
CA THR A 110 5.53 -9.71 17.11
C THR A 110 4.17 -9.35 16.55
N ALA A 111 3.93 -9.71 15.29
CA ALA A 111 2.68 -9.46 14.59
C ALA A 111 2.29 -10.72 13.80
N TYR A 112 1.04 -11.16 13.94
CA TYR A 112 0.51 -12.31 13.21
C TYR A 112 -1.00 -12.15 12.96
N PRO A 113 -1.55 -12.73 11.88
CA PRO A 113 -2.99 -12.73 11.64
C PRO A 113 -3.76 -13.40 12.77
N ASP A 114 -4.91 -12.84 13.11
CA ASP A 114 -5.86 -13.51 13.99
C ASP A 114 -6.37 -14.79 13.32
N LYS A 115 -6.50 -15.87 14.10
CA LYS A 115 -6.92 -17.19 13.63
C LYS A 115 -8.41 -17.43 13.85
N ASP A 116 -9.07 -16.61 14.66
CA ASP A 116 -10.51 -16.70 14.87
C ASP A 116 -11.23 -16.21 13.61
N PRO A 117 -12.11 -17.02 13.00
CA PRO A 117 -12.90 -16.61 11.82
C PRO A 117 -13.71 -15.33 12.03
N LYS A 118 -14.08 -15.00 13.28
CA LYS A 118 -14.79 -13.76 13.61
C LYS A 118 -13.93 -12.51 13.41
N TYR A 119 -12.61 -12.67 13.50
CA TYR A 119 -11.63 -11.60 13.38
C TYR A 119 -10.79 -11.75 12.11
N GLU A 120 -11.39 -12.31 11.05
CA GLU A 120 -10.77 -12.33 9.72
C GLU A 120 -10.37 -10.89 9.32
N GLY A 121 -9.14 -10.73 8.83
CA GLY A 121 -8.57 -9.43 8.49
C GLY A 121 -7.94 -8.67 9.65
N PHE A 122 -7.93 -9.22 10.86
CA PHE A 122 -7.20 -8.64 11.99
C PHE A 122 -5.80 -9.23 12.13
N TYR A 123 -4.91 -8.42 12.67
CA TYR A 123 -3.60 -8.80 13.16
C TYR A 123 -3.52 -8.61 14.66
N ILE A 124 -2.90 -9.54 15.37
CA ILE A 124 -2.56 -9.40 16.77
C ILE A 124 -1.09 -8.98 16.85
N MET A 125 -0.84 -7.82 17.46
CA MET A 125 0.50 -7.34 17.76
C MET A 125 0.76 -7.43 19.26
N THR A 126 1.86 -8.06 19.65
CA THR A 126 2.27 -8.16 21.05
C THR A 126 3.62 -7.49 21.27
N PHE A 127 3.72 -6.76 22.38
CA PHE A 127 4.86 -5.93 22.71
C PHE A 127 5.52 -6.47 23.97
N SER A 128 6.79 -6.86 23.88
CA SER A 128 7.55 -7.44 24.99
C SER A 128 8.83 -6.64 25.25
N LYS A 129 9.28 -6.64 26.51
CA LYS A 129 10.57 -6.02 26.85
C LYS A 129 11.70 -6.80 26.18
N ILE A 130 12.70 -6.09 25.69
CA ILE A 130 13.98 -6.68 25.29
C ILE A 130 14.61 -7.27 26.56
N LYS A 131 14.99 -8.55 26.51
CA LYS A 131 15.68 -9.23 27.61
C LYS A 131 17.13 -8.77 27.72
#